data_AF-A0A2D4MU19-F1
#
_entry.id   AF-A0A2D4MU19-F1
#
_cell.length_a   1.000
_cell.length_b   1.000
_cell.length_c   1.000
_cell.angle_alpha   90.00
_cell.angle_beta   90.00
_cell.angle_gamma   90.00
#
_symmetry.space_group_name_H-M   'P 1'
#
loop_
_entity.id
_entity.type
_entity.pdbx_description
1 polymer ?
#
loop_
_entity_poly.entity_id
_entity_poly.type
_entity_poly.pdbx_seq_one_letter_code
_entity_poly.pdbx_strand_id
1 'polypeptide(L)'
;LKDSVINVPLRMMESVESRDMFQLHIVCKDSKVVRCHFSTFKQCQEWLKRLSRAIARPTKLEDLFAFAYHAWCLGVCADEEDQHAHLCRPGDHVKYRFEMELARMGFDLQNVWRVSDINNSYKLCTSYPQKLLVPVWITDKELENVASFRSWKRIPVVVYRHLRNGAVIARCSQPEISWWGWRNADDEYLV
;
A
#
# COMPACT_ATOMS: atom_id res chain seq x y z
N LEU A 1 -16.49 -9.60 37.40
CA LEU A 1 -16.63 -8.96 36.08
C LEU A 1 -15.23 -8.89 35.51
N LYS A 2 -14.91 -9.64 34.45
CA LYS A 2 -13.60 -9.51 33.77
C LYS A 2 -13.50 -8.04 33.34
N ASP A 3 -12.48 -7.33 33.80
CA ASP A 3 -12.17 -6.00 33.31
C ASP A 3 -12.13 -6.05 31.78
N SER A 4 -13.04 -5.32 31.15
CA SER A 4 -13.09 -5.22 29.69
C SER A 4 -11.89 -4.37 29.26
N VAL A 5 -10.74 -5.01 29.08
CA VAL A 5 -9.54 -4.37 28.55
C VAL A 5 -9.83 -3.95 27.11
N ILE A 6 -9.74 -2.65 26.84
CA ILE A 6 -9.87 -2.09 25.49
C ILE A 6 -8.47 -1.77 24.97
N ASN A 7 -8.05 -2.48 23.92
CA ASN A 7 -6.78 -2.24 23.25
C ASN A 7 -7.02 -1.37 22.00
N VAL A 8 -6.39 -0.19 21.95
CA VAL A 8 -6.45 0.71 20.80
C VAL A 8 -5.03 0.96 20.29
N PRO A 9 -4.66 0.49 19.08
CA PRO A 9 -3.38 0.82 18.49
C PRO A 9 -3.23 2.34 18.32
N LEU A 10 -2.06 2.90 18.67
CA LEU A 10 -1.83 4.35 18.61
C LEU A 10 -2.11 4.95 17.23
N ARG A 11 -1.80 4.21 16.15
CA ARG A 11 -2.04 4.67 14.77
C ARG A 11 -3.49 4.52 14.29
N MET A 12 -4.35 3.85 15.08
CA MET A 12 -5.80 3.80 14.87
C MET A 12 -6.49 5.05 15.43
N MET A 13 -5.89 5.69 16.44
CA MET A 13 -6.38 6.95 16.98
C MET A 13 -6.23 8.06 15.92
N GLU A 14 -7.32 8.76 15.66
CA GLU A 14 -7.41 9.90 14.75
C GLU A 14 -7.20 11.20 15.51
N SER A 15 -7.94 11.39 16.61
CA SER A 15 -7.81 12.54 17.49
C SER A 15 -8.05 12.15 18.94
N VAL A 16 -7.54 12.99 19.85
CA VAL A 16 -7.71 12.84 21.29
C VAL A 16 -8.05 14.20 21.86
N GLU A 17 -9.20 14.31 22.51
CA GLU A 17 -9.80 15.57 22.95
C GLU A 17 -10.34 15.46 24.38
N SER A 18 -10.15 16.50 25.19
CA SER A 18 -10.84 16.64 26.47
C SER A 18 -12.23 17.21 26.21
N ARG A 19 -13.29 16.51 26.60
CA ARG A 19 -14.67 17.03 26.49
C ARG A 19 -15.10 17.79 27.75
N ASP A 20 -14.60 17.37 28.90
CA ASP A 20 -14.72 18.08 30.17
C ASP A 20 -13.40 17.96 30.97
N MET A 21 -13.39 18.39 32.23
CA MET A 21 -12.20 18.37 33.09
C MET A 21 -11.69 16.96 33.41
N PHE A 22 -12.54 15.93 33.37
CA PHE A 22 -12.23 14.58 33.83
C PHE A 22 -12.40 13.53 32.74
N GLN A 23 -12.84 13.91 31.55
CA GLN A 23 -13.20 13.01 30.47
C GLN A 23 -12.40 13.29 29.19
N LEU A 24 -11.78 12.22 28.69
CA LEU A 24 -11.05 12.19 27.44
C LEU A 24 -11.78 11.34 26.41
N HIS A 25 -11.90 11.84 25.19
CA HIS A 25 -12.43 11.10 24.05
C HIS A 25 -11.29 10.79 23.08
N ILE A 26 -11.14 9.51 22.76
CA ILE A 26 -10.22 9.02 21.74
C ILE A 26 -11.08 8.64 20.53
N VAL A 27 -11.02 9.45 19.49
CA VAL A 27 -11.70 9.19 18.21
C VAL A 27 -10.79 8.30 17.37
N CYS A 28 -11.33 7.19 16.88
CA CYS A 28 -10.59 6.19 16.11
C CYS A 28 -11.02 6.20 14.64
N LYS A 29 -10.09 5.85 13.75
CA LYS A 29 -10.31 5.80 12.30
C LYS A 29 -11.33 4.73 11.86
N ASP A 30 -11.66 3.79 12.74
CA ASP A 30 -12.72 2.79 12.54
C ASP A 30 -14.09 3.30 13.04
N SER A 31 -14.23 4.63 13.16
CA SER A 31 -15.44 5.33 13.61
C SER A 31 -15.87 4.99 15.04
N LYS A 32 -15.00 4.38 15.85
CA LYS A 32 -15.25 4.18 17.28
C LYS A 32 -14.76 5.37 18.10
N VAL A 33 -15.43 5.60 19.23
CA VAL A 33 -15.01 6.58 20.23
C VAL A 33 -14.81 5.88 21.56
N VAL A 34 -13.57 5.89 22.06
CA VAL A 34 -13.26 5.38 23.40
C VAL A 34 -13.29 6.54 24.38
N ARG A 35 -14.10 6.42 25.43
CA ARG A 35 -14.28 7.45 26.46
C ARG A 35 -13.59 7.00 27.74
N CYS A 36 -12.64 7.80 28.21
CA CYS A 36 -11.91 7.54 29.44
C CYS A 36 -12.30 8.57 30.48
N HIS A 37 -12.55 8.14 31.71
CA HIS A 37 -12.81 9.01 32.85
C HIS A 37 -11.63 8.95 33.83
N PHE A 38 -11.22 10.09 34.37
CA PHE A 38 -10.07 10.23 35.26
C PHE A 38 -10.50 10.82 36.60
N SER A 39 -9.86 10.37 37.68
CA SER A 39 -10.19 10.84 39.03
C SER A 39 -9.79 12.30 39.28
N THR A 40 -8.92 12.87 38.44
CA THR A 40 -8.45 14.26 38.59
C THR A 40 -8.24 14.94 37.24
N PHE A 41 -8.43 16.27 37.20
CA PHE A 41 -8.15 17.09 36.03
C PHE A 41 -6.69 16.98 35.57
N LYS A 42 -5.76 16.93 36.54
CA LYS A 42 -4.33 16.77 36.27
C LYS A 42 -4.02 15.47 35.51
N GLN A 43 -4.66 14.35 35.88
CA GLN A 43 -4.50 13.09 35.16
C GLN A 43 -5.08 13.16 33.74
N CYS A 44 -6.27 13.74 33.58
CA CYS A 44 -6.89 13.90 32.26
C CYS A 44 -5.99 14.72 31.31
N GLN A 45 -5.46 15.84 31.78
CA GLN A 45 -4.55 16.70 31.01
C GLN A 45 -3.22 16.02 30.70
N GLU A 46 -2.65 15.26 31.64
CA GLU A 46 -1.42 14.51 31.39
C GLU A 46 -1.62 13.43 30.31
N TRP A 47 -2.72 12.69 30.35
CA TRP A 47 -3.04 11.68 29.34
C TRP A 47 -3.39 12.27 27.98
N LEU A 48 -4.12 13.39 27.95
CA LEU A 48 -4.34 14.18 26.74
C LEU A 48 -2.98 14.50 26.10
N LYS A 49 -2.07 15.12 26.85
CA LYS A 49 -0.74 15.51 26.35
C LYS A 49 0.07 14.31 25.85
N ARG A 50 0.09 13.20 26.60
CA ARG A 50 0.80 11.97 26.22
C ARG A 50 0.26 11.37 24.93
N LEU A 51 -1.06 11.20 24.83
CA LEU A 51 -1.69 10.61 23.66
C LEU A 51 -1.59 11.52 22.45
N SER A 52 -1.83 12.82 22.58
CA SER A 52 -1.63 13.79 21.49
C SER A 52 -0.20 13.75 20.94
N ARG A 53 0.81 13.58 21.81
CA ARG A 53 2.21 13.40 21.38
C ARG A 53 2.44 12.05 20.69
N ALA A 54 1.86 10.97 21.20
CA ALA A 54 2.05 9.62 20.67
C ALA A 54 1.40 9.44 19.28
N ILE A 55 0.28 10.11 19.02
CA ILE A 55 -0.43 10.03 17.73
C ILE A 55 0.11 11.03 16.70
N ALA A 56 0.98 11.96 17.12
CA ALA A 56 1.59 12.93 16.23
C ALA A 56 2.23 12.25 15.01
N ARG A 57 2.22 12.96 13.88
CA ARG A 57 2.79 12.45 12.63
C ARG A 57 4.28 12.12 12.89
N PRO A 58 4.72 10.87 12.64
CA PRO A 58 6.12 10.52 12.78
C PRO A 58 6.95 11.33 11.77
N THR A 59 8.12 11.79 12.18
CA THR A 59 9.00 12.60 11.33
C THR A 59 9.90 11.70 10.48
N LYS A 60 10.16 10.48 10.95
CA LYS A 60 10.92 9.46 10.27
C LYS A 60 10.08 8.20 10.09
N LEU A 61 10.37 7.39 9.06
CA LEU A 61 9.65 6.14 8.83
C LEU A 61 9.90 5.14 9.97
N GLU A 62 11.12 5.15 10.50
CA GLU A 62 11.62 4.29 11.56
C GLU A 62 10.88 4.51 12.90
N ASP A 63 10.21 5.66 13.06
CA ASP A 63 9.37 5.95 14.23
C ASP A 63 8.04 5.17 14.22
N LEU A 64 7.74 4.44 13.14
CA LEU A 64 6.59 3.55 13.07
C LEU A 64 6.85 2.27 13.85
N PHE A 65 5.84 1.79 14.58
CA PHE A 65 5.90 0.56 15.37
C PHE A 65 6.40 -0.66 14.56
N ALA A 66 6.10 -0.71 13.25
CA ALA A 66 6.55 -1.77 12.36
C ALA A 66 8.08 -1.99 12.39
N PHE A 67 8.88 -0.91 12.44
CA PHE A 67 10.34 -1.02 12.47
C PHE A 67 10.86 -1.50 13.82
N ALA A 68 10.32 -0.97 14.92
CA ALA A 68 10.65 -1.43 16.26
C ALA A 68 10.28 -2.92 16.46
N TYR A 69 9.11 -3.32 15.96
CA TYR A 69 8.65 -4.70 15.99
C TYR A 69 9.54 -5.63 15.15
N HIS A 70 9.92 -5.21 13.95
CA HIS A 70 10.86 -5.96 13.11
C HIS A 70 12.23 -6.13 13.79
N ALA A 71 12.77 -5.06 14.40
CA ALA A 71 14.04 -5.12 15.13
C ALA A 71 13.95 -6.06 16.35
N TRP A 72 12.83 -6.03 17.09
CA TRP A 72 12.57 -6.95 18.19
C TRP A 72 12.54 -8.41 17.73
N CYS A 73 11.83 -8.70 16.63
CA CYS A 73 11.78 -10.04 16.07
C CYS A 73 13.19 -10.53 15.69
N LEU A 74 14.02 -9.69 15.06
CA LEU A 74 15.40 -10.04 14.72
C LEU A 74 16.30 -10.26 15.96
N GLY A 75 16.10 -9.52 17.04
CA GLY A 75 16.89 -9.62 18.27
C GLY A 75 16.57 -10.85 19.13
N VAL A 76 15.35 -11.38 19.05
CA VAL A 76 14.91 -12.60 19.76
C VAL A 76 15.32 -13.88 19.01
N CYS A 77 15.63 -13.79 17.71
CA CYS A 77 16.04 -14.91 16.85
C CYS A 77 17.42 -15.53 17.18
N ALA A 78 18.08 -15.15 18.26
CA ALA A 78 19.35 -15.73 18.66
C ALA A 78 19.18 -17.11 19.31
N ASP A 79 18.08 -17.35 20.05
CA ASP A 79 18.04 -18.49 20.97
C ASP A 79 16.82 -19.44 20.85
N GLU A 80 15.74 -19.12 20.13
CA GLU A 80 14.62 -20.07 19.94
C GLU A 80 13.97 -19.96 18.54
N GLU A 81 13.47 -21.09 18.00
CA GLU A 81 12.63 -21.18 16.79
C GLU A 81 11.28 -20.48 17.01
N ASP A 82 11.29 -19.15 17.04
CA ASP A 82 10.11 -18.37 17.37
C ASP A 82 9.26 -18.05 16.12
N GLN A 83 7.95 -18.29 16.22
CA GLN A 83 6.96 -18.15 15.13
C GLN A 83 6.94 -16.74 14.50
N HIS A 84 7.38 -15.74 15.27
CA HIS A 84 7.42 -14.34 14.85
C HIS A 84 8.53 -14.02 13.84
N ALA A 85 9.61 -14.80 13.79
CA ALA A 85 10.68 -14.63 12.81
C ALA A 85 10.18 -14.83 11.37
N HIS A 86 9.24 -15.77 11.19
CA HIS A 86 8.60 -16.03 9.89
C HIS A 86 7.72 -14.85 9.42
N LEU A 87 7.16 -14.06 10.34
CA LEU A 87 6.38 -12.85 9.99
C LEU A 87 7.27 -11.72 9.43
N CYS A 88 8.57 -11.74 9.76
CA CYS A 88 9.54 -10.73 9.32
C CYS A 88 10.22 -11.05 7.99
N ARG A 89 9.98 -12.24 7.42
CA ARG A 89 10.49 -12.62 6.09
C ARG A 89 9.32 -12.70 5.12
N PRO A 90 9.41 -12.11 3.92
CA PRO A 90 8.37 -12.31 2.92
C PRO A 90 8.31 -13.80 2.56
N GLY A 91 7.15 -14.41 2.76
CA GLY A 91 6.91 -15.78 2.35
C GLY A 91 6.96 -15.95 0.83
N ASP A 92 7.05 -17.19 0.36
CA ASP A 92 7.17 -17.49 -1.07
C ASP A 92 5.97 -16.98 -1.89
N HIS A 93 4.77 -17.01 -1.30
CA HIS A 93 3.55 -16.43 -1.87
C HIS A 93 3.62 -14.90 -2.09
N VAL A 94 4.58 -14.20 -1.48
CA VAL A 94 4.88 -12.78 -1.73
C VAL A 94 5.97 -12.67 -2.80
N LYS A 95 7.07 -13.43 -2.64
CA LYS A 95 8.23 -13.38 -3.55
C LYS A 95 7.88 -13.74 -4.99
N TYR A 96 7.04 -14.77 -5.16
CA TYR A 96 6.63 -15.30 -6.47
C TYR A 96 5.20 -14.91 -6.83
N ARG A 97 4.61 -13.93 -6.11
CA ARG A 97 3.20 -13.56 -6.30
C ARG A 97 2.88 -13.22 -7.75
N PHE A 98 3.76 -12.49 -8.41
CA PHE A 98 3.53 -12.03 -9.77
C PHE A 98 3.45 -13.21 -10.74
N GLU A 99 4.46 -14.08 -10.75
CA GLU A 99 4.52 -15.26 -11.60
C GLU A 99 3.37 -16.24 -11.32
N MET A 100 3.05 -16.44 -10.04
CA MET A 100 1.91 -17.27 -9.62
C MET A 100 0.57 -16.71 -10.13
N GLU A 101 0.37 -15.40 -10.06
CA GLU A 101 -0.87 -14.78 -10.54
C GLU A 101 -0.98 -14.83 -12.07
N LEU A 102 0.13 -14.71 -12.80
CA LEU A 102 0.12 -14.89 -14.25
C LEU A 102 -0.27 -16.32 -14.64
N ALA A 103 0.28 -17.32 -13.95
CA ALA A 103 -0.08 -18.73 -14.14
C ALA A 103 -1.55 -18.99 -13.77
N ARG A 104 -2.00 -18.47 -12.62
CA ARG A 104 -3.39 -18.61 -12.13
C ARG A 104 -4.41 -18.02 -13.11
N MET A 105 -4.05 -16.93 -13.80
CA MET A 105 -4.90 -16.28 -14.81
C MET A 105 -4.70 -16.82 -16.24
N GLY A 106 -3.80 -17.79 -16.43
CA GLY A 106 -3.57 -18.45 -17.71
C GLY A 106 -3.13 -17.50 -18.81
N PHE A 107 -2.20 -16.59 -18.51
CA PHE A 107 -1.60 -15.72 -19.51
C PHE A 107 -0.64 -16.50 -20.41
N ASP A 108 -0.84 -16.41 -21.73
CA ASP A 108 0.11 -16.91 -22.72
C ASP A 108 1.27 -15.91 -22.88
N LEU A 109 2.38 -16.21 -22.19
CA LEU A 109 3.60 -15.40 -22.23
C LEU A 109 4.51 -15.70 -23.45
N GLN A 110 4.12 -16.64 -24.30
CA GLN A 110 4.89 -17.01 -25.48
C GLN A 110 4.41 -16.28 -26.73
N ASN A 111 3.09 -16.05 -26.86
CA ASN A 111 2.52 -15.55 -28.11
C ASN A 111 1.67 -14.28 -27.99
N VAL A 112 1.15 -13.96 -26.79
CA VAL A 112 0.16 -12.87 -26.65
C VAL A 112 0.65 -11.77 -25.72
N TRP A 113 1.24 -12.15 -24.59
CA TRP A 113 1.65 -11.23 -23.55
C TRP A 113 3.16 -11.33 -23.31
N ARG A 114 3.75 -10.25 -22.83
CA ARG A 114 5.10 -10.25 -22.29
C ARG A 114 5.14 -9.51 -20.97
N VAL A 115 6.09 -9.90 -20.14
CA VAL A 115 6.45 -9.16 -18.94
C VAL A 115 7.55 -8.17 -19.32
N SER A 116 7.28 -6.88 -19.17
CA SER A 116 8.27 -5.82 -19.35
C SER A 116 8.94 -5.49 -18.02
N ASP A 117 10.27 -5.40 -18.05
CA ASP A 117 11.12 -4.92 -16.96
C ASP A 117 11.42 -3.41 -17.09
N ILE A 118 10.75 -2.69 -17.99
CA ILE A 118 10.96 -1.24 -18.20
C ILE A 118 10.80 -0.42 -16.92
N ASN A 119 9.93 -0.88 -16.00
CA ASN A 119 9.70 -0.23 -14.72
C ASN A 119 10.53 -0.82 -13.57
N ASN A 120 11.57 -1.60 -13.88
CA ASN A 120 12.52 -2.05 -12.86
C ASN A 120 13.15 -0.84 -12.16
N SER A 121 13.34 -0.96 -10.84
CA SER A 121 13.70 0.16 -9.96
C SER A 121 12.76 1.38 -10.06
N TYR A 122 11.52 1.17 -10.51
CA TYR A 122 10.47 2.19 -10.59
C TYR A 122 10.79 3.39 -11.50
N LYS A 123 11.63 3.16 -12.53
CA LYS A 123 12.15 4.22 -13.41
C LYS A 123 11.08 4.87 -14.31
N LEU A 124 10.14 4.08 -14.82
CA LEU A 124 9.10 4.57 -15.72
C LEU A 124 7.97 5.24 -14.94
N CYS A 125 7.42 4.55 -13.95
CA CYS A 125 6.33 5.01 -13.10
C CYS A 125 6.56 4.57 -11.64
N THR A 126 6.78 5.54 -10.76
CA THR A 126 7.10 5.34 -9.34
C THR A 126 5.97 4.69 -8.53
N SER A 127 4.76 4.68 -9.07
CA SER A 127 3.55 4.20 -8.40
C SER A 127 2.97 2.91 -9.00
N TYR A 128 3.71 2.30 -9.92
CA TYR A 128 3.43 1.00 -10.53
C TYR A 128 4.37 -0.09 -9.99
N PRO A 129 4.02 -1.38 -10.11
CA PRO A 129 4.94 -2.47 -9.80
C PRO A 129 6.13 -2.47 -10.75
N GLN A 130 7.22 -3.15 -10.36
CA GLN A 130 8.45 -3.21 -11.16
C GLN A 130 8.27 -3.95 -12.49
N LYS A 131 7.44 -5.01 -12.49
CA LYS A 131 7.11 -5.82 -13.67
C LYS A 131 5.74 -5.42 -14.20
N LEU A 132 5.65 -5.19 -15.51
CA LEU A 132 4.40 -4.78 -16.18
C LEU A 132 4.00 -5.81 -17.24
N LEU A 133 2.74 -6.25 -17.22
CA LEU A 133 2.20 -7.16 -18.24
C LEU A 133 1.57 -6.35 -19.38
N VAL A 134 2.09 -6.55 -20.58
CA VAL A 134 1.71 -5.82 -21.79
C VAL A 134 1.62 -6.78 -22.99
N PRO A 135 0.96 -6.42 -24.10
CA PRO A 135 0.95 -7.24 -25.30
C PRO A 135 2.35 -7.48 -25.86
N VAL A 136 2.60 -8.66 -26.44
CA VAL A 136 3.94 -9.07 -26.88
C VAL A 136 4.53 -8.18 -27.98
N TRP A 137 3.69 -7.60 -28.85
CA TRP A 137 4.12 -6.76 -29.97
C TRP A 137 4.43 -5.32 -29.57
N ILE A 138 4.05 -4.88 -28.37
CA ILE A 138 4.36 -3.54 -27.89
C ILE A 138 5.79 -3.54 -27.35
N THR A 139 6.64 -2.66 -27.84
CA THR A 139 8.03 -2.50 -27.42
C THR A 139 8.16 -1.59 -26.19
N ASP A 140 9.25 -1.71 -25.44
CA ASP A 140 9.52 -0.80 -24.32
C ASP A 140 9.66 0.65 -24.79
N LYS A 141 10.10 0.88 -26.04
CA LYS A 141 10.18 2.23 -26.59
C LYS A 141 8.81 2.88 -26.76
N GLU A 142 7.83 2.13 -27.26
CA GLU A 142 6.45 2.59 -27.34
C GLU A 142 5.90 2.86 -25.93
N LEU A 143 6.19 1.99 -24.94
CA LEU A 143 5.76 2.23 -23.56
C LEU A 143 6.31 3.53 -22.97
N GLU A 144 7.55 3.92 -23.27
CA GLU A 144 8.11 5.23 -22.87
C GLU A 144 7.31 6.40 -23.45
N ASN A 145 6.95 6.30 -24.73
CA ASN A 145 6.18 7.32 -25.42
C ASN A 145 4.77 7.43 -24.82
N VAL A 146 4.10 6.29 -24.58
CA VAL A 146 2.79 6.26 -23.92
C VAL A 146 2.86 6.85 -22.51
N ALA A 147 3.92 6.54 -21.76
CA ALA A 147 4.12 7.07 -20.41
C ALA A 147 4.19 8.60 -20.40
N SER A 148 4.75 9.23 -21.44
CA SER A 148 4.80 10.69 -21.57
C SER A 148 3.43 11.35 -21.76
N PHE A 149 2.44 10.57 -22.21
CA PHE A 149 1.08 11.05 -22.47
C PHE A 149 0.08 10.67 -21.37
N ARG A 150 0.46 9.82 -20.41
CA ARG A 150 -0.42 9.36 -19.33
C ARG A 150 -0.07 10.07 -18.03
N SER A 151 -1.07 10.59 -17.34
CA SER A 151 -0.86 11.28 -16.06
C SER A 151 -0.10 10.41 -15.06
N TRP A 152 0.95 10.96 -14.46
CA TRP A 152 1.87 10.22 -13.57
C TRP A 152 2.53 8.99 -14.22
N LYS A 153 2.59 8.96 -15.55
CA LYS A 153 3.18 7.88 -16.36
C LYS A 153 2.51 6.52 -16.15
N ARG A 154 1.25 6.50 -15.71
CA ARG A 154 0.50 5.26 -15.43
C ARG A 154 -0.12 4.72 -16.73
N ILE A 155 0.73 4.09 -17.53
CA ILE A 155 0.36 3.47 -18.81
C ILE A 155 -0.69 2.36 -18.66
N PRO A 156 -1.49 2.06 -19.70
CA PRO A 156 -2.32 0.86 -19.75
C PRO A 156 -1.50 -0.41 -19.49
N VAL A 157 -1.85 -1.13 -18.42
CA VAL A 157 -1.25 -2.43 -18.07
C VAL A 157 -2.36 -3.40 -17.68
N VAL A 158 -2.22 -4.65 -18.12
CA VAL A 158 -3.22 -5.68 -17.82
C VAL A 158 -3.07 -6.17 -16.39
N VAL A 159 -4.20 -6.28 -15.70
CA VAL A 159 -4.27 -6.71 -14.29
C VAL A 159 -5.15 -7.93 -14.07
N TYR A 160 -5.97 -8.29 -15.06
CA TYR A 160 -6.83 -9.45 -14.98
C TYR A 160 -7.12 -10.01 -16.37
N ARG A 161 -7.28 -11.34 -16.43
CA ARG A 161 -7.77 -12.06 -17.60
C ARG A 161 -8.88 -13.02 -17.18
N HIS A 162 -9.98 -12.98 -17.91
CA HIS A 162 -11.09 -13.91 -17.73
C HIS A 162 -10.78 -15.23 -18.45
N LEU A 163 -10.71 -16.33 -17.70
CA LEU A 163 -10.20 -17.62 -18.19
C LEU A 163 -11.00 -18.21 -19.35
N ARG A 164 -12.32 -18.01 -19.40
CA ARG A 164 -13.20 -18.67 -20.37
C ARG A 164 -13.18 -18.04 -21.76
N ASN A 165 -13.09 -16.72 -21.83
CA ASN A 165 -13.21 -15.97 -23.09
C ASN A 165 -11.96 -15.15 -23.42
N GLY A 166 -10.96 -15.12 -22.54
CA GLY A 166 -9.71 -14.40 -22.76
C GLY A 166 -9.80 -12.88 -22.64
N ALA A 167 -10.97 -12.31 -22.32
CA ALA A 167 -11.12 -10.87 -22.13
C ALA A 167 -10.21 -10.39 -20.99
N VAL A 168 -9.63 -9.20 -21.15
CA VAL A 168 -8.70 -8.62 -20.18
C VAL A 168 -9.25 -7.33 -19.58
N ILE A 169 -8.84 -7.05 -18.35
CA ILE A 169 -9.02 -5.74 -17.72
C ILE A 169 -7.64 -5.11 -17.62
N ALA A 170 -7.50 -3.94 -18.23
CA ALA A 170 -6.35 -3.08 -18.07
C ALA A 170 -6.67 -1.89 -17.16
N ARG A 171 -5.64 -1.34 -16.52
CA ARG A 171 -5.74 -0.09 -15.76
C ARG A 171 -4.70 0.91 -16.24
N CYS A 172 -5.07 2.19 -16.22
CA CYS A 172 -4.21 3.33 -16.54
C CYS A 172 -4.67 4.57 -15.76
N SER A 173 -3.92 5.65 -15.85
CA SER A 173 -4.42 6.99 -15.54
C SER A 173 -5.17 7.59 -16.73
N GLN A 174 -5.83 8.72 -16.48
CA GLN A 174 -6.30 9.58 -17.56
C GLN A 174 -5.17 9.96 -18.54
N PRO A 175 -5.47 10.09 -19.84
CA PRO A 175 -4.55 10.66 -20.81
C PRO A 175 -4.41 12.17 -20.60
N GLU A 176 -3.24 12.72 -20.91
CA GLU A 176 -2.94 14.16 -20.85
C GLU A 176 -3.37 14.84 -22.14
N ILE A 177 -4.68 14.76 -22.41
CA ILE A 177 -5.35 15.48 -23.48
C ILE A 177 -5.42 16.93 -23.02
N SER A 178 -4.45 17.75 -23.46
CA SER A 178 -4.47 19.19 -23.24
C SER A 178 -5.70 19.82 -23.91
N TRP A 179 -6.01 21.08 -23.60
CA TRP A 179 -7.13 21.85 -24.20
C TRP A 179 -7.16 21.81 -25.73
N TRP A 180 -6.00 21.57 -26.35
CA TRP A 180 -5.81 21.47 -27.80
C TRP A 180 -6.16 20.11 -28.40
N GLY A 181 -6.67 19.16 -27.61
CA GLY A 181 -7.08 17.84 -28.11
C GLY A 181 -5.90 16.98 -28.59
N TRP A 182 -4.75 17.07 -27.90
CA TRP A 182 -3.58 16.26 -28.24
C TRP A 182 -3.88 14.78 -28.19
N ARG A 183 -3.30 14.05 -29.14
CA ARG A 183 -3.43 12.60 -29.33
C ARG A 183 -2.04 11.99 -29.37
N ASN A 184 -1.92 10.73 -28.97
CA ASN A 184 -0.67 10.00 -29.03
C ASN A 184 -0.93 8.67 -29.75
N ALA A 185 -0.28 8.47 -30.89
CA ALA A 185 -0.51 7.29 -31.74
C ALA A 185 -0.11 5.99 -31.03
N ASP A 186 0.95 6.01 -30.23
CA ASP A 186 1.39 4.82 -29.46
C ASP A 186 0.39 4.50 -28.33
N ASP A 187 -0.22 5.52 -27.70
CA ASP A 187 -1.26 5.34 -26.68
C ASP A 187 -2.55 4.77 -27.29
N GLU A 188 -2.93 5.26 -28.47
CA GLU A 188 -4.06 4.74 -29.23
C GLU A 188 -3.84 3.31 -29.72
N TYR A 189 -2.60 2.96 -30.08
CA TYR A 189 -2.23 1.62 -30.52
C TYR A 189 -2.15 0.62 -29.36
N LEU A 190 -1.81 1.08 -28.15
CA LEU A 190 -1.73 0.23 -26.96
C LEU A 190 -3.12 -0.14 -26.38
N VAL A 191 -4.14 0.68 -26.63
CA VAL A 191 -5.53 0.51 -26.14
C VAL A 191 -6.33 -0.37 -27.09
#